data_AF-A0A075WTB9-F1
#
_entry.id   AF-A0A075WTB9-F1
#
_cell.length_a   1.000
_cell.length_b   1.000
_cell.length_c   1.000
_cell.angle_alpha   90.00
_cell.angle_beta   90.00
_cell.angle_gamma   90.00
#
_symmetry.space_group_name_H-M   'P 1'
#
loop_
_entity.id
_entity.type
_entity.pdbx_description
1 polymer ?
#
loop_
_entity_poly.entity_id
_entity_poly.type
_entity_poly.pdbx_seq_one_letter_code
_entity_poly.pdbx_strand_id
1 'polypeptide(L)'
;MIKLVDFFGSLEKEKVASLFEGQFPWEALKKLKTFLNDIVPPIPKKIPLRCPLPETVLLTVEGEVIPLKDLEFEEEGYYFKGERVEGAILMAGAFLGSEKIFFEKGVKVEPFAMIEGPAYFSQNTEIRQGAYVRGSVYTGAGCVVGHTTEVKNSIFLAQSKAAHFAYVGDSILGAQVNLGAGTKLANLKFNKKEIVLNIEGETIKTGLRKFGAILGDGCQTGCNSVLQPGTVLGKSSFVFPGRVAGPGFFGPFTKIK
;
A
#
# COMPACT_ATOMS: atom_id res chain seq x y z
N MET A 1 25.11 -5.87 -9.38
CA MET A 1 24.01 -5.22 -10.15
C MET A 1 22.66 -5.65 -9.58
N ILE A 2 21.85 -4.71 -9.11
CA ILE A 2 20.49 -4.92 -8.57
C ILE A 2 19.57 -5.42 -9.70
N LYS A 3 18.97 -6.61 -9.56
CA LYS A 3 17.95 -7.09 -10.49
C LYS A 3 16.58 -7.14 -9.80
N LEU A 4 15.51 -6.83 -10.53
CA LEU A 4 14.14 -6.88 -9.98
C LEU A 4 13.77 -8.25 -9.41
N VAL A 5 14.27 -9.33 -10.01
CA VAL A 5 14.08 -10.71 -9.54
C VAL A 5 14.66 -10.94 -8.14
N ASP A 6 15.61 -10.12 -7.68
CA ASP A 6 16.18 -10.19 -6.33
C ASP A 6 15.21 -9.61 -5.27
N PHE A 7 14.15 -8.93 -5.71
CA PHE A 7 13.13 -8.29 -4.86
C PHE A 7 11.78 -8.96 -5.01
N PHE A 8 11.29 -9.13 -6.23
CA PHE A 8 9.90 -9.52 -6.49
C PHE A 8 9.85 -10.79 -7.34
N GLY A 9 9.14 -11.81 -6.89
CA GLY A 9 9.05 -13.13 -7.52
C GLY A 9 7.69 -13.45 -8.15
N SER A 10 6.70 -12.58 -8.00
CA SER A 10 5.36 -12.77 -8.58
C SER A 10 4.76 -11.46 -9.08
N LEU A 11 5.61 -10.58 -9.60
CA LEU A 11 5.24 -9.24 -10.01
C LEU A 11 4.29 -9.24 -11.21
N GLU A 12 4.41 -10.23 -12.09
CA GLU A 12 3.56 -10.44 -13.26
C GLU A 12 2.07 -10.65 -12.93
N LYS A 13 1.75 -10.99 -11.69
CA LYS A 13 0.38 -11.15 -11.19
C LYS A 13 -0.24 -9.83 -10.72
N GLU A 14 0.57 -8.78 -10.61
CA GLU A 14 0.15 -7.47 -10.09
C GLU A 14 -0.26 -6.53 -11.21
N LYS A 15 -1.30 -5.71 -11.00
CA LYS A 15 -1.72 -4.74 -12.02
C LYS A 15 -0.66 -3.69 -12.30
N VAL A 16 0.19 -3.41 -11.31
CA VAL A 16 1.30 -2.46 -11.40
C VAL A 16 2.56 -3.04 -12.08
N ALA A 17 2.54 -4.28 -12.59
CA ALA A 17 3.71 -4.93 -13.17
C ALA A 17 4.44 -4.07 -14.21
N SER A 18 3.69 -3.38 -15.09
CA SER A 18 4.22 -2.50 -16.13
C SER A 18 5.00 -1.29 -15.60
N LEU A 19 4.86 -0.94 -14.31
CA LEU A 19 5.64 0.13 -13.70
C LEU A 19 7.09 -0.27 -13.43
N PHE A 20 7.41 -1.56 -13.46
CA PHE A 20 8.70 -2.13 -13.11
C PHE A 20 9.52 -2.56 -14.34
N GLU A 21 9.34 -1.89 -15.48
CA GLU A 21 10.16 -2.14 -16.68
C GLU A 21 11.54 -1.46 -16.64
N GLY A 22 11.75 -0.58 -15.67
CA GLY A 22 13.00 0.18 -15.49
C GLY A 22 14.14 -0.65 -14.90
N GLN A 23 15.34 -0.05 -14.85
CA GLN A 23 16.53 -0.70 -14.30
C GLN A 23 16.41 -0.96 -12.79
N PHE A 24 15.76 -0.04 -12.06
CA PHE A 24 15.66 -0.09 -10.62
C PHE A 24 14.22 -0.13 -10.11
N PRO A 25 13.94 -0.85 -9.00
CA PRO A 25 12.57 -1.02 -8.50
C PRO A 25 11.89 0.30 -8.12
N TRP A 26 12.62 1.29 -7.59
CA TRP A 26 12.04 2.57 -7.17
C TRP A 26 11.56 3.45 -8.33
N GLU A 27 11.89 3.14 -9.58
CA GLU A 27 11.40 3.90 -10.73
C GLU A 27 9.88 3.79 -10.89
N ALA A 28 9.27 2.70 -10.44
CA ALA A 28 7.82 2.52 -10.40
C ALA A 28 7.12 3.65 -9.63
N LEU A 29 7.74 4.16 -8.55
CA LEU A 29 7.19 5.25 -7.74
C LEU A 29 7.02 6.56 -8.53
N LYS A 30 7.85 6.80 -9.55
CA LYS A 30 7.79 8.00 -10.38
C LYS A 30 6.55 8.01 -11.28
N LYS A 31 6.10 6.82 -11.67
CA LYS A 31 4.99 6.61 -12.63
C LYS A 31 3.66 6.29 -11.96
N LEU A 32 3.68 5.90 -10.68
CA LEU A 32 2.51 5.45 -9.93
C LEU A 32 1.32 6.41 -9.99
N LYS A 33 1.55 7.72 -9.80
CA LYS A 33 0.46 8.71 -9.83
C LYS A 33 -0.26 8.73 -11.18
N THR A 34 0.48 8.79 -12.28
CA THR A 34 -0.09 8.81 -13.63
C THR A 34 -0.86 7.52 -13.88
N PHE A 35 -0.21 6.38 -13.63
CA PHE A 35 -0.82 5.06 -13.78
C PHE A 35 -2.15 4.93 -13.04
N LEU A 36 -2.21 5.32 -11.76
CA LEU A 36 -3.46 5.24 -10.99
C LEU A 36 -4.53 6.19 -11.52
N ASN A 37 -4.17 7.38 -11.98
CA ASN A 37 -5.18 8.29 -12.57
C ASN A 37 -5.77 7.73 -13.87
N ASP A 38 -4.99 6.97 -14.63
CA ASP A 38 -5.41 6.35 -15.88
C ASP A 38 -6.34 5.15 -15.63
N ILE A 39 -6.03 4.29 -14.65
CA ILE A 39 -6.78 3.05 -14.43
C ILE A 39 -7.94 3.17 -13.44
N VAL A 40 -7.91 4.13 -12.52
CA VAL A 40 -8.93 4.27 -11.47
C VAL A 40 -10.12 5.06 -12.02
N PRO A 41 -11.33 4.47 -12.12
CA PRO A 41 -12.51 5.23 -12.47
C PRO A 41 -12.92 6.17 -11.33
N PRO A 42 -13.72 7.22 -11.60
CA PRO A 42 -14.37 7.98 -10.54
C PRO A 42 -15.28 7.09 -9.70
N ILE A 43 -15.25 7.25 -8.38
CA ILE A 43 -16.16 6.58 -7.45
C ILE A 43 -17.62 7.00 -7.73
N PRO A 44 -18.62 6.11 -7.53
CA PRO A 44 -20.02 6.45 -7.79
C PRO A 44 -20.48 7.69 -7.02
N LYS A 45 -21.23 8.58 -7.68
CA LYS A 45 -21.75 9.84 -7.09
C LYS A 45 -22.62 9.65 -5.84
N LYS A 46 -23.16 8.44 -5.63
CA LYS A 46 -23.95 8.08 -4.44
C LYS A 46 -23.09 7.96 -3.17
N ILE A 47 -21.78 7.75 -3.33
CA ILE A 47 -20.82 7.81 -2.24
C ILE A 47 -20.51 9.30 -1.95
N PRO A 48 -20.81 9.80 -0.74
CA PRO A 48 -20.47 11.17 -0.40
C PRO A 48 -18.95 11.31 -0.24
N LEU A 49 -18.41 12.43 -0.72
CA LEU A 49 -17.00 12.76 -0.59
C LEU A 49 -16.79 13.86 0.43
N ARG A 50 -15.61 13.83 1.07
CA ARG A 50 -15.16 14.84 2.04
C ARG A 50 -16.05 14.99 3.26
N CYS A 51 -16.81 13.96 3.59
CA CYS A 51 -17.47 13.79 4.87
C CYS A 51 -17.44 12.31 5.27
N PRO A 52 -17.62 12.00 6.57
CA PRO A 52 -17.76 10.61 7.01
C PRO A 52 -18.98 9.95 6.37
N LEU A 53 -18.85 8.68 5.96
CA LEU A 53 -19.97 7.88 5.45
C LEU A 53 -21.06 7.79 6.54
N PRO A 54 -22.33 8.11 6.22
CA PRO A 54 -23.40 8.12 7.22
C PRO A 54 -23.86 6.71 7.62
N GLU A 55 -23.66 5.72 6.76
CA GLU A 55 -24.02 4.32 7.00
C GLU A 55 -23.03 3.38 6.30
N THR A 56 -23.04 2.11 6.70
CA THR A 56 -22.22 1.07 6.07
C THR A 56 -22.85 0.65 4.75
N VAL A 57 -22.04 0.55 3.69
CA VAL A 57 -22.48 0.16 2.35
C VAL A 57 -21.60 -0.94 1.77
N LEU A 58 -22.18 -1.76 0.90
CA LEU A 58 -21.45 -2.57 -0.07
C LEU A 58 -21.35 -1.78 -1.38
N LEU A 59 -20.13 -1.63 -1.89
CA LEU A 59 -19.82 -1.03 -3.18
C LEU A 59 -19.33 -2.12 -4.15
N THR A 60 -20.10 -2.42 -5.19
CA THR A 60 -19.70 -3.42 -6.21
C THR A 60 -18.60 -2.87 -7.12
N VAL A 61 -17.93 -3.75 -7.86
CA VAL A 61 -16.86 -3.39 -8.81
C VAL A 61 -17.43 -2.57 -9.98
N GLU A 62 -18.70 -2.80 -10.33
CA GLU A 62 -19.45 -2.12 -11.37
C GLU A 62 -19.98 -0.75 -10.90
N GLY A 63 -19.84 -0.42 -9.61
CA GLY A 63 -20.20 0.88 -9.05
C GLY A 63 -21.61 0.96 -8.45
N GLU A 64 -22.26 -0.18 -8.19
CA GLU A 64 -23.51 -0.21 -7.44
C GLU A 64 -23.24 0.00 -5.95
N VAL A 65 -24.03 0.87 -5.30
CA VAL A 65 -23.91 1.18 -3.87
C VAL A 65 -25.17 0.73 -3.16
N ILE A 66 -25.03 -0.29 -2.32
CA ILE A 66 -26.13 -0.94 -1.60
C ILE A 66 -25.91 -0.73 -0.09
N PRO A 67 -26.83 -0.08 0.63
CA PRO A 67 -26.78 -0.03 2.08
C PRO A 67 -26.70 -1.44 2.68
N LEU A 68 -25.81 -1.66 3.64
CA LEU A 68 -25.61 -3.00 4.20
C LEU A 68 -26.87 -3.52 4.92
N LYS A 69 -27.71 -2.62 5.44
CA LYS A 69 -29.00 -2.96 6.06
C LYS A 69 -30.03 -3.53 5.07
N ASP A 70 -29.83 -3.30 3.78
CA ASP A 70 -30.70 -3.79 2.70
C ASP A 70 -30.19 -5.13 2.14
N LEU A 71 -29.10 -5.67 2.69
CA LEU A 71 -28.49 -6.94 2.30
C LEU A 71 -28.85 -8.04 3.31
N GLU A 72 -29.10 -9.23 2.79
CA GLU A 72 -29.21 -10.46 3.57
C GLU A 72 -27.84 -11.14 3.62
N PHE A 73 -27.42 -11.64 4.78
CA PHE A 73 -26.17 -12.39 4.91
C PHE A 73 -26.49 -13.85 5.19
N GLU A 74 -26.04 -14.72 4.29
CA GLU A 74 -26.15 -16.18 4.39
C GLU A 74 -24.76 -16.82 4.49
N GLU A 75 -24.68 -18.15 4.58
CA GLU A 75 -23.41 -18.88 4.75
C GLU A 75 -22.36 -18.53 3.67
N GLU A 76 -22.81 -18.23 2.45
CA GLU A 76 -21.93 -17.99 1.30
C GLU A 76 -21.65 -16.51 0.99
N GLY A 77 -22.26 -15.56 1.70
CA GLY A 77 -22.02 -14.13 1.49
C GLY A 77 -23.27 -13.25 1.56
N TYR A 78 -23.20 -12.08 0.91
CA TYR A 78 -24.28 -11.10 0.88
C TYR A 78 -25.19 -11.31 -0.33
N TYR A 79 -26.50 -11.15 -0.12
CA TYR A 79 -27.54 -11.25 -1.13
C TYR A 79 -28.36 -9.96 -1.17
N PHE A 80 -28.69 -9.52 -2.38
CA PHE A 80 -29.59 -8.40 -2.64
C PHE A 80 -30.72 -8.86 -3.56
N LYS A 81 -31.97 -8.81 -3.08
CA LYS A 81 -33.15 -9.28 -3.84
C LYS A 81 -33.03 -10.71 -4.36
N GLY A 82 -32.42 -11.60 -3.56
CA GLY A 82 -32.23 -13.02 -3.90
C GLY A 82 -31.02 -13.32 -4.80
N GLU A 83 -30.24 -12.32 -5.22
CA GLU A 83 -29.02 -12.51 -6.00
C GLU A 83 -27.78 -12.25 -5.13
N ARG A 84 -26.77 -13.11 -5.27
CA ARG A 84 -25.50 -12.93 -4.56
C ARG A 84 -24.77 -11.71 -5.10
N VAL A 85 -24.30 -10.85 -4.20
CA VAL A 85 -23.54 -9.63 -4.53
C VAL A 85 -22.15 -9.66 -3.90
N GLU A 86 -21.15 -9.24 -4.68
CA GLU A 86 -19.77 -9.11 -4.22
C GLU A 86 -19.29 -7.67 -4.38
N GLY A 87 -18.55 -7.16 -3.41
CA GLY A 87 -18.07 -5.79 -3.43
C GLY A 87 -17.17 -5.49 -2.24
N ALA A 88 -16.81 -4.22 -2.11
CA ALA A 88 -16.12 -3.70 -0.95
C ALA A 88 -17.12 -3.27 0.13
N ILE A 89 -16.82 -3.59 1.39
CA ILE A 89 -17.60 -3.09 2.54
C ILE A 89 -16.96 -1.81 3.04
N LEU A 90 -17.67 -0.69 2.90
CA LEU A 90 -17.26 0.61 3.40
C LEU A 90 -18.09 0.93 4.65
N MET A 91 -17.47 0.88 5.82
CA MET A 91 -18.17 1.05 7.09
C MET A 91 -18.51 2.51 7.38
N ALA A 92 -19.62 2.73 8.07
CA ALA A 92 -20.03 4.04 8.56
C ALA A 92 -18.86 4.73 9.29
N GLY A 93 -18.68 6.01 9.02
CA GLY A 93 -17.57 6.82 9.56
C GLY A 93 -16.27 6.78 8.76
N ALA A 94 -16.11 5.89 7.76
CA ALA A 94 -15.00 5.99 6.82
C ALA A 94 -15.07 7.31 6.03
N PHE A 95 -13.92 7.89 5.69
CA PHE A 95 -13.82 9.16 4.98
C PHE A 95 -13.10 8.99 3.65
N LEU A 96 -13.77 9.36 2.56
CA LEU A 96 -13.20 9.35 1.22
C LEU A 96 -13.08 10.79 0.72
N GLY A 97 -11.86 11.27 0.50
CA GLY A 97 -11.60 12.68 0.18
C GLY A 97 -11.48 13.00 -1.32
N SER A 98 -11.43 11.95 -2.16
CA SER A 98 -11.13 12.07 -3.60
C SER A 98 -12.02 11.16 -4.45
N GLU A 99 -12.28 11.56 -5.69
CA GLU A 99 -13.07 10.77 -6.64
C GLU A 99 -12.32 9.54 -7.15
N LYS A 100 -10.99 9.58 -7.21
CA LYS A 100 -10.16 8.52 -7.78
C LYS A 100 -9.82 7.45 -6.73
N ILE A 101 -10.81 6.70 -6.27
CA ILE A 101 -10.59 5.61 -5.31
C ILE A 101 -11.31 4.37 -5.82
N PHE A 102 -10.58 3.28 -5.99
CA PHE A 102 -11.12 2.01 -6.45
C PHE A 102 -10.92 0.90 -5.44
N PHE A 103 -11.97 0.11 -5.23
CA PHE A 103 -11.97 -1.04 -4.35
C PHE A 103 -12.44 -2.26 -5.13
N GLU A 104 -11.62 -3.31 -5.15
CA GLU A 104 -12.06 -4.62 -5.62
C GLU A 104 -12.91 -5.34 -4.56
N LYS A 105 -13.45 -6.49 -4.93
CA LYS A 105 -14.29 -7.31 -4.06
C LYS A 105 -13.57 -7.76 -2.79
N GLY A 106 -14.32 -7.84 -1.69
CA GLY A 106 -13.81 -8.26 -0.38
C GLY A 106 -12.94 -7.23 0.33
N VAL A 107 -12.67 -6.07 -0.28
CA VAL A 107 -12.01 -4.97 0.43
C VAL A 107 -12.89 -4.50 1.59
N LYS A 108 -12.27 -4.23 2.74
CA LYS A 108 -12.96 -3.71 3.92
C LYS A 108 -12.34 -2.40 4.35
N VAL A 109 -13.15 -1.36 4.48
CA VAL A 109 -12.75 -0.06 5.01
C VAL A 109 -13.46 0.14 6.34
N GLU A 110 -12.69 0.10 7.42
CA GLU A 110 -13.19 0.27 8.79
C GLU A 110 -13.51 1.75 9.11
N PRO A 111 -14.28 2.01 10.18
CA PRO A 111 -14.64 3.36 10.58
C PRO A 111 -13.41 4.25 10.79
N PHE A 112 -13.55 5.53 10.42
CA PHE A 112 -12.52 6.56 10.59
C PHE A 112 -11.22 6.34 9.81
N ALA A 113 -11.16 5.33 8.93
CA ALA A 113 -10.13 5.32 7.90
C ALA A 113 -10.33 6.51 6.96
N MET A 114 -9.25 7.25 6.68
CA MET A 114 -9.25 8.41 5.80
C MET A 114 -8.45 8.10 4.54
N ILE A 115 -9.10 8.18 3.37
CA ILE A 115 -8.50 7.84 2.09
C ILE A 115 -8.55 9.04 1.16
N GLU A 116 -7.36 9.54 0.82
CA GLU A 116 -7.12 10.59 -0.18
C GLU A 116 -6.46 9.94 -1.41
N GLY A 117 -7.16 9.96 -2.54
CA GLY A 117 -6.73 9.33 -3.78
C GLY A 117 -5.70 10.15 -4.58
N PRO A 118 -5.21 9.60 -5.72
CA PRO A 118 -5.68 8.36 -6.33
C PRO A 118 -5.23 7.10 -5.57
N ALA A 119 -6.16 6.16 -5.35
CA ALA A 119 -5.87 4.91 -4.62
C ALA A 119 -6.55 3.69 -5.27
N TYR A 120 -5.84 2.57 -5.26
CA TYR A 120 -6.30 1.28 -5.77
C TYR A 120 -6.12 0.20 -4.72
N PHE A 121 -7.24 -0.43 -4.35
CA PHE A 121 -7.25 -1.52 -3.39
C PHE A 121 -7.69 -2.83 -4.03
N SER A 122 -6.75 -3.76 -4.21
CA SER A 122 -7.06 -5.07 -4.76
C SER A 122 -7.81 -5.94 -3.75
N GLN A 123 -8.39 -7.03 -4.26
CA GLN A 123 -9.30 -7.89 -3.52
C GLN A 123 -8.81 -8.27 -2.13
N ASN A 124 -9.73 -8.32 -1.17
CA ASN A 124 -9.49 -8.69 0.22
C ASN A 124 -8.49 -7.79 0.97
N THR A 125 -8.21 -6.58 0.50
CA THR A 125 -7.42 -5.61 1.25
C THR A 125 -8.21 -5.08 2.46
N GLU A 126 -7.55 -4.97 3.61
CA GLU A 126 -8.12 -4.34 4.80
C GLU A 126 -7.52 -2.95 4.99
N ILE A 127 -8.39 -1.94 5.09
CA ILE A 127 -8.03 -0.58 5.52
C ILE A 127 -8.69 -0.37 6.88
N ARG A 128 -7.87 -0.47 7.93
CA ARG A 128 -8.35 -0.55 9.32
C ARG A 128 -8.58 0.82 9.94
N GLN A 129 -9.19 0.81 11.12
CA GLN A 129 -9.62 1.99 11.85
C GLN A 129 -8.48 3.00 12.02
N GLY A 130 -8.77 4.25 11.64
CA GLY A 130 -7.82 5.36 11.74
C GLY A 130 -6.64 5.32 10.76
N ALA A 131 -6.60 4.37 9.82
CA ALA A 131 -5.63 4.40 8.73
C ALA A 131 -5.72 5.72 7.95
N TYR A 132 -4.57 6.28 7.58
CA TYR A 132 -4.52 7.49 6.74
C TYR A 132 -3.78 7.20 5.43
N VAL A 133 -4.55 7.05 4.36
CA VAL A 133 -4.03 6.81 3.01
C VAL A 133 -4.03 8.13 2.25
N ARG A 134 -2.90 8.51 1.64
CA ARG A 134 -2.79 9.76 0.87
C ARG A 134 -1.83 9.71 -0.30
N GLY A 135 -1.94 10.69 -1.20
CA GLY A 135 -1.09 10.75 -2.37
C GLY A 135 -1.49 9.67 -3.37
N SER A 136 -0.55 8.81 -3.79
CA SER A 136 -0.84 7.73 -4.74
C SER A 136 -0.56 6.36 -4.12
N VAL A 137 -1.57 5.54 -3.89
CA VAL A 137 -1.39 4.26 -3.18
C VAL A 137 -1.99 3.09 -3.97
N TYR A 138 -1.20 2.04 -4.14
CA TYR A 138 -1.64 0.77 -4.70
C TYR A 138 -1.44 -0.33 -3.66
N THR A 139 -2.41 -1.24 -3.56
CA THR A 139 -2.27 -2.49 -2.82
C THR A 139 -2.66 -3.67 -3.68
N GLY A 140 -1.82 -4.71 -3.66
CA GLY A 140 -2.11 -6.04 -4.22
C GLY A 140 -3.08 -6.81 -3.32
N ALA A 141 -3.45 -8.03 -3.73
CA ALA A 141 -4.49 -8.79 -3.03
C ALA A 141 -4.12 -9.12 -1.58
N GLY A 142 -5.08 -9.02 -0.66
CA GLY A 142 -4.92 -9.42 0.75
C GLY A 142 -3.98 -8.55 1.58
N CYS A 143 -3.71 -7.30 1.16
CA CYS A 143 -2.87 -6.39 1.92
C CYS A 143 -3.58 -5.87 3.18
N VAL A 144 -2.80 -5.34 4.13
CA VAL A 144 -3.34 -4.68 5.32
C VAL A 144 -2.71 -3.30 5.50
N VAL A 145 -3.54 -2.27 5.39
CA VAL A 145 -3.24 -0.92 5.88
C VAL A 145 -3.90 -0.78 7.24
N GLY A 146 -3.07 -0.88 8.27
CA GLY A 146 -3.53 -1.16 9.62
C GLY A 146 -3.97 0.03 10.46
N HIS A 147 -4.25 -0.27 11.73
CA HIS A 147 -4.72 0.71 12.70
C HIS A 147 -3.72 1.87 12.82
N THR A 148 -4.22 3.10 12.62
CA THR A 148 -3.44 4.35 12.65
C THR A 148 -2.13 4.31 11.85
N THR A 149 -2.10 3.47 10.80
CA THR A 149 -1.01 3.43 9.85
C THR A 149 -1.22 4.52 8.79
N GLU A 150 -0.17 5.32 8.56
CA GLU A 150 -0.16 6.31 7.49
C GLU A 150 0.59 5.75 6.28
N VAL A 151 -0.04 5.79 5.11
CA VAL A 151 0.55 5.38 3.83
C VAL A 151 0.49 6.52 2.84
N LYS A 152 1.63 6.81 2.21
CA LYS A 152 1.75 7.85 1.19
C LYS A 152 2.58 7.37 0.01
N ASN A 153 2.10 7.58 -1.21
CA ASN A 153 2.89 7.38 -2.44
C ASN A 153 3.57 6.00 -2.53
N SER A 154 2.87 4.93 -2.18
CA SER A 154 3.50 3.63 -1.95
C SER A 154 2.77 2.49 -2.65
N ILE A 155 3.54 1.44 -2.95
CA ILE A 155 3.07 0.21 -3.61
C ILE A 155 3.23 -0.93 -2.62
N PHE A 156 2.13 -1.64 -2.37
CA PHE A 156 2.09 -2.85 -1.57
C PHE A 156 1.79 -3.99 -2.54
N LEU A 157 2.68 -4.97 -2.67
CA LEU A 157 2.39 -6.20 -3.41
C LEU A 157 1.64 -7.18 -2.51
N ALA A 158 1.12 -8.24 -3.09
CA ALA A 158 0.19 -9.18 -2.47
C ALA A 158 0.57 -9.59 -1.04
N GLN A 159 -0.41 -9.57 -0.15
CA GLN A 159 -0.31 -10.01 1.25
C GLN A 159 0.70 -9.24 2.10
N SER A 160 1.12 -8.05 1.68
CA SER A 160 1.97 -7.19 2.51
C SER A 160 1.17 -6.43 3.58
N LYS A 161 1.77 -6.26 4.75
CA LYS A 161 1.07 -5.80 5.97
C LYS A 161 1.83 -4.69 6.66
N ALA A 162 1.16 -3.56 6.86
CA ALA A 162 1.56 -2.47 7.75
C ALA A 162 0.49 -2.32 8.84
N ALA A 163 0.39 -3.34 9.69
CA ALA A 163 -0.81 -3.61 10.47
C ALA A 163 -1.06 -2.67 11.67
N HIS A 164 -0.02 -2.01 12.20
CA HIS A 164 -0.15 -1.20 13.42
C HIS A 164 0.84 -0.03 13.46
N PHE A 165 0.35 1.20 13.62
CA PHE A 165 1.13 2.40 13.97
C PHE A 165 2.32 2.69 13.04
N ALA A 166 2.24 2.30 11.77
CA ALA A 166 3.33 2.40 10.82
C ALA A 166 3.27 3.71 10.01
N TYR A 167 4.42 4.18 9.54
CA TYR A 167 4.49 5.22 8.51
C TYR A 167 5.19 4.64 7.27
N VAL A 168 4.51 4.66 6.14
CA VAL A 168 4.97 4.10 4.86
C VAL A 168 4.92 5.20 3.79
N GLY A 169 6.03 5.92 3.61
CA GLY A 169 6.12 7.02 2.66
C GLY A 169 7.03 6.70 1.48
N ASP A 170 6.55 6.93 0.26
CA ASP A 170 7.32 6.82 -1.00
C ASP A 170 8.12 5.49 -1.07
N SER A 171 7.44 4.36 -0.83
CA SER A 171 8.04 3.03 -0.59
C SER A 171 7.38 1.93 -1.42
N ILE A 172 8.09 0.81 -1.59
CA ILE A 172 7.56 -0.42 -2.21
C ILE A 172 7.74 -1.58 -1.25
N LEU A 173 6.66 -2.27 -0.93
CA LEU A 173 6.64 -3.47 -0.11
C LEU A 173 6.35 -4.66 -1.02
N GLY A 174 7.30 -5.58 -1.12
CA GLY A 174 7.15 -6.83 -1.85
C GLY A 174 6.06 -7.73 -1.27
N ALA A 175 5.83 -8.86 -1.93
CA ALA A 175 4.79 -9.79 -1.52
C ALA A 175 5.12 -10.37 -0.13
N GLN A 176 4.11 -10.55 0.71
CA GLN A 176 4.25 -11.13 2.05
C GLN A 176 5.23 -10.38 2.98
N VAL A 177 5.46 -9.08 2.73
CA VAL A 177 6.19 -8.23 3.68
C VAL A 177 5.36 -8.01 4.94
N ASN A 178 5.98 -8.10 6.11
CA ASN A 178 5.32 -7.80 7.38
C ASN A 178 6.07 -6.72 8.15
N LEU A 179 5.44 -5.56 8.34
CA LEU A 179 6.00 -4.50 9.15
C LEU A 179 5.58 -4.66 10.62
N GLY A 180 6.56 -4.77 11.49
CA GLY A 180 6.35 -4.75 12.94
C GLY A 180 5.63 -3.48 13.39
N ALA A 181 4.90 -3.58 14.50
CA ALA A 181 4.14 -2.46 15.03
C ALA A 181 5.07 -1.26 15.27
N GLY A 182 4.67 -0.10 14.76
CA GLY A 182 5.47 1.11 14.93
C GLY A 182 6.67 1.21 13.98
N THR A 183 6.80 0.42 12.91
CA THR A 183 7.86 0.61 11.92
C THR A 183 7.69 1.92 11.12
N LYS A 184 8.79 2.67 10.92
CA LYS A 184 8.81 3.93 10.14
C LYS A 184 9.70 3.78 8.92
N LEU A 185 9.14 4.00 7.73
CA LEU A 185 9.89 4.14 6.47
C LEU A 185 10.08 5.63 6.20
N ALA A 186 11.15 6.21 6.72
CA ALA A 186 11.45 7.62 6.56
C ALA A 186 11.81 7.92 5.10
N ASN A 187 11.25 8.98 4.52
CA ASN A 187 11.32 9.24 3.09
C ASN A 187 12.02 10.55 2.71
N LEU A 188 12.47 11.37 3.65
CA LEU A 188 13.06 12.68 3.37
C LEU A 188 14.33 12.89 4.19
N LYS A 189 15.43 13.25 3.52
CA LYS A 189 16.67 13.69 4.17
C LYS A 189 16.49 15.06 4.82
N PHE A 190 17.24 15.33 5.89
CA PHE A 190 17.27 16.66 6.53
C PHE A 190 17.66 17.78 5.58
N ASN A 191 18.63 17.53 4.70
CA ASN A 191 19.07 18.51 3.70
C ASN A 191 18.10 18.69 2.53
N LYS A 192 17.01 17.90 2.48
CA LYS A 192 15.96 17.92 1.44
C LYS A 192 16.47 17.74 0.00
N LYS A 193 17.71 17.27 -0.17
CA LYS A 193 18.31 16.95 -1.48
C LYS A 193 17.84 15.58 -1.96
N GLU A 194 18.14 15.30 -3.23
CA GLU A 194 17.91 14.00 -3.85
C GLU A 194 18.49 12.83 -3.02
N ILE A 195 17.77 11.70 -3.02
CA ILE A 195 18.30 10.43 -2.52
C ILE A 195 19.27 9.87 -3.56
N VAL A 196 20.49 9.59 -3.11
CA VAL A 196 21.58 9.04 -3.91
C VAL A 196 22.08 7.84 -3.12
N LEU A 197 22.21 6.70 -3.80
CA LEU A 197 22.63 5.43 -3.20
C LEU A 197 24.05 5.09 -3.65
N ASN A 198 24.86 4.53 -2.76
CA ASN A 198 26.14 3.94 -3.11
C ASN A 198 25.98 2.42 -3.02
N ILE A 199 26.08 1.73 -4.14
CA ILE A 199 25.84 0.29 -4.25
C ILE A 199 27.04 -0.31 -4.99
N GLU A 200 27.73 -1.26 -4.37
CA GLU A 200 28.90 -1.94 -4.98
C GLU A 200 29.99 -0.98 -5.50
N GLY A 201 30.15 0.20 -4.85
CA GLY A 201 31.11 1.22 -5.26
C GLY A 201 30.61 2.19 -6.33
N GLU A 202 29.40 2.00 -6.86
CA GLU A 202 28.76 2.89 -7.82
C GLU A 202 27.79 3.86 -7.14
N THR A 203 27.86 5.14 -7.53
CA THR A 203 26.93 6.17 -7.08
C THR A 203 25.73 6.25 -8.02
N ILE A 204 24.56 5.88 -7.52
CA ILE A 204 23.29 5.86 -8.27
C ILE A 204 22.40 7.01 -7.82
N LYS A 205 22.09 7.91 -8.76
CA LYS A 205 21.13 9.01 -8.57
C LYS A 205 19.70 8.49 -8.79
N THR A 206 18.85 8.58 -7.78
CA THR A 206 17.49 8.01 -7.86
C THR A 206 16.53 8.89 -8.65
N GLY A 207 16.81 10.19 -8.78
CA GLY A 207 15.90 11.22 -9.26
C GLY A 207 14.77 11.55 -8.28
N LEU A 208 14.82 11.02 -7.05
CA LEU A 208 13.75 11.16 -6.06
C LEU A 208 14.23 12.03 -4.89
N ARG A 209 13.53 13.15 -4.66
CA ARG A 209 13.72 13.96 -3.44
C ARG A 209 13.12 13.28 -2.21
N LYS A 210 12.00 12.57 -2.40
CA LYS A 210 11.38 11.73 -1.38
C LYS A 210 11.43 10.28 -1.83
N PHE A 211 12.04 9.42 -1.02
CA PHE A 211 12.14 7.99 -1.26
C PHE A 211 12.35 7.31 0.09
N GLY A 212 11.39 6.47 0.48
CA GLY A 212 11.40 5.69 1.71
C GLY A 212 12.26 4.45 1.56
N ALA A 213 11.62 3.30 1.46
CA ALA A 213 12.32 2.03 1.33
C ALA A 213 11.73 1.11 0.26
N ILE A 214 12.57 0.23 -0.27
CA ILE A 214 12.17 -0.91 -1.09
C ILE A 214 12.42 -2.17 -0.26
N LEU A 215 11.39 -2.95 -0.03
CA LEU A 215 11.48 -4.23 0.68
C LEU A 215 11.12 -5.33 -0.30
N GLY A 216 12.02 -6.27 -0.55
CA GLY A 216 11.73 -7.46 -1.35
C GLY A 216 10.75 -8.41 -0.65
N ASP A 217 10.29 -9.41 -1.38
CA ASP A 217 9.30 -10.38 -0.90
C ASP A 217 9.76 -11.06 0.40
N GLY A 218 8.81 -11.23 1.32
CA GLY A 218 9.02 -11.89 2.61
C GLY A 218 9.91 -11.12 3.59
N CYS A 219 10.26 -9.85 3.31
CA CYS A 219 10.97 -9.04 4.30
C CYS A 219 10.12 -8.81 5.54
N GLN A 220 10.77 -8.77 6.70
CA GLN A 220 10.11 -8.50 7.98
C GLN A 220 10.85 -7.43 8.75
N THR A 221 10.09 -6.57 9.42
CA THR A 221 10.66 -5.61 10.37
C THR A 221 10.14 -5.90 11.76
N GLY A 222 11.01 -5.78 12.76
CA GLY A 222 10.63 -5.84 14.17
C GLY A 222 9.95 -4.55 14.60
N CYS A 223 9.24 -4.61 15.73
CA CYS A 223 8.54 -3.46 16.28
C CYS A 223 9.48 -2.25 16.48
N ASN A 224 8.96 -1.06 16.19
CA ASN A 224 9.68 0.21 16.32
C ASN A 224 11.00 0.30 15.52
N SER A 225 11.18 -0.52 14.48
CA SER A 225 12.31 -0.35 13.57
C SER A 225 12.16 0.92 12.72
N VAL A 226 13.28 1.46 12.27
CA VAL A 226 13.31 2.60 11.33
C VAL A 226 14.12 2.22 10.11
N LEU A 227 13.57 2.48 8.92
CA LEU A 227 14.32 2.40 7.68
C LEU A 227 14.56 3.83 7.19
N GLN A 228 15.83 4.18 6.99
CA GLN A 228 16.22 5.51 6.52
C GLN A 228 15.84 5.73 5.04
N PRO A 229 15.77 6.99 4.57
CA PRO A 229 15.47 7.28 3.17
C PRO A 229 16.46 6.61 2.22
N GLY A 230 15.96 5.79 1.30
CA GLY A 230 16.76 5.01 0.36
C GLY A 230 17.24 3.65 0.89
N THR A 231 16.59 3.09 1.91
CA THR A 231 16.87 1.70 2.34
C THR A 231 16.31 0.71 1.30
N VAL A 232 17.15 -0.18 0.78
CA VAL A 232 16.75 -1.17 -0.24
C VAL A 232 17.11 -2.56 0.27
N LEU A 233 16.12 -3.34 0.68
CA LEU A 233 16.28 -4.70 1.21
C LEU A 233 15.88 -5.74 0.15
N GLY A 234 16.79 -6.67 -0.16
CA GLY A 234 16.49 -7.84 -0.98
C GLY A 234 15.58 -8.83 -0.25
N LYS A 235 15.06 -9.83 -0.98
CA LYS A 235 14.13 -10.84 -0.47
C LYS A 235 14.50 -11.42 0.89
N SER A 236 13.48 -11.71 1.70
CA SER A 236 13.60 -12.43 2.97
C SER A 236 14.61 -11.81 3.95
N SER A 237 14.75 -10.47 3.93
CA SER A 237 15.60 -9.74 4.86
C SER A 237 14.83 -9.35 6.13
N PHE A 238 15.57 -9.16 7.23
CA PHE A 238 15.02 -8.87 8.55
C PHE A 238 15.67 -7.62 9.14
N VAL A 239 14.85 -6.70 9.64
CA VAL A 239 15.30 -5.61 10.51
C VAL A 239 14.84 -5.91 11.92
N PHE A 240 15.76 -6.03 12.87
CA PHE A 240 15.41 -6.44 14.23
C PHE A 240 14.66 -5.31 14.98
N PRO A 241 13.89 -5.65 16.05
CA PRO A 241 13.14 -4.66 16.82
C PRO A 241 14.02 -3.50 17.29
N GLY A 242 13.52 -2.27 17.14
CA GLY A 242 14.21 -1.05 17.54
C GLY A 242 15.47 -0.70 16.73
N ARG A 243 15.81 -1.46 15.68
CA ARG A 243 17.00 -1.18 14.86
C ARG A 243 16.71 -0.19 13.73
N VAL A 244 17.79 0.46 13.30
CA VAL A 244 17.78 1.41 12.19
C VAL A 244 18.51 0.81 11.01
N ALA A 245 17.83 0.62 9.88
CA ALA A 245 18.45 0.29 8.61
C ALA A 245 18.90 1.59 7.93
N GLY A 246 20.18 1.67 7.58
CA GLY A 246 20.75 2.79 6.84
C GLY A 246 20.33 2.80 5.36
N PRO A 247 20.64 3.86 4.61
CA PRO A 247 20.42 3.91 3.17
C PRO A 247 21.37 2.94 2.46
N GLY A 248 20.96 2.46 1.29
CA GLY A 248 21.75 1.57 0.45
C GLY A 248 21.10 0.22 0.23
N PHE A 249 21.80 -0.64 -0.50
CA PHE A 249 21.34 -1.99 -0.82
C PHE A 249 21.85 -3.02 0.17
N PHE A 250 20.93 -3.81 0.70
CA PHE A 250 21.19 -4.98 1.52
C PHE A 250 20.67 -6.19 0.76
N GLY A 251 21.54 -7.16 0.47
CA GLY A 251 21.20 -8.33 -0.33
C GLY A 251 20.13 -9.22 0.32
N PRO A 252 19.61 -10.22 -0.40
CA PRO A 252 18.66 -11.17 0.15
C PRO A 252 19.15 -11.83 1.44
N PHE A 253 18.22 -12.19 2.33
CA PHE A 253 18.48 -12.84 3.62
C PHE A 253 19.32 -12.01 4.62
N THR A 254 19.48 -10.70 4.38
CA THR A 254 20.23 -9.84 5.29
C THR A 254 19.51 -9.71 6.63
N LYS A 255 20.26 -9.75 7.73
CA LYS A 255 19.76 -9.51 9.09
C LYS A 255 20.40 -8.25 9.65
N ILE A 256 19.64 -7.16 9.70
CA ILE A 256 20.05 -5.90 10.34
C ILE A 256 19.74 -6.05 11.83
N LYS A 257 20.76 -6.47 12.57
CA LYS A 257 20.69 -6.80 13.99
C LYS A 257 20.98 -5.62 14.86
#